data_AF-A0A1Q3UN53-F1
#
_entry.id   AF-A0A1Q3UN53-F1
#
_cell.length_a   1.000
_cell.length_b   1.000
_cell.length_c   1.000
_cell.angle_alpha   90.00
_cell.angle_beta   90.00
_cell.angle_gamma   90.00
#
_symmetry.space_group_name_H-M   'P 1'
#
loop_
_entity.id
_entity.type
_entity.pdbx_description
1 polymer ?
#
loop_
_entity_poly.entity_id
_entity_poly.type
_entity_poly.pdbx_seq_one_letter_code
_entity_poly.pdbx_strand_id
1 'polypeptide(L)' 'MLRLKVNGMTCDHCVRAVETAVGAAAPGARVQVDLSKGEVTVDGKADPRKVQDAIIDAGYEAAGMA' A
#
# COMPACT_ATOMS: atom_id res chain seq x y z
N MET A 1 -3.80 6.80 10.96
CA MET A 1 -4.02 5.67 10.04
C MET A 1 -4.37 6.21 8.66
N LEU A 2 -3.62 5.79 7.65
CA LEU A 2 -3.82 6.08 6.24
C LEU A 2 -4.35 4.79 5.58
N ARG A 3 -5.33 4.90 4.68
CA ARG A 3 -5.87 3.74 3.95
C ARG A 3 -5.87 4.03 2.46
N LEU A 4 -5.39 3.06 1.68
CA LEU A 4 -5.36 3.13 0.23
C LEU A 4 -5.97 1.88 -0.35
N LYS A 5 -6.73 2.04 -1.42
CA LYS A 5 -7.28 0.92 -2.18
C LYS A 5 -6.32 0.58 -3.31
N VAL A 6 -5.89 -0.68 -3.39
CA VAL A 6 -4.96 -1.16 -4.41
C VAL A 6 -5.69 -2.09 -5.35
N ASN A 7 -5.68 -1.72 -6.63
CA ASN A 7 -6.21 -2.53 -7.72
C ASN A 7 -5.09 -3.32 -8.38
N GLY A 8 -5.40 -4.55 -8.81
CA GLY A 8 -4.45 -5.45 -9.49
C GLY A 8 -3.77 -6.49 -8.59
N MET A 9 -3.98 -6.45 -7.27
CA MET A 9 -3.53 -7.54 -6.39
C MET A 9 -4.43 -8.77 -6.59
N THR A 10 -3.90 -9.79 -7.25
CA THR A 10 -4.63 -11.05 -7.54
C THR A 10 -3.94 -12.29 -6.97
N CYS A 11 -2.76 -12.12 -6.37
CA CYS A 11 -1.97 -13.22 -5.82
C CYS A 11 -1.17 -12.75 -4.58
N ASP A 12 -0.88 -13.65 -3.66
CA ASP A 12 -0.06 -13.38 -2.45
C ASP A 12 1.32 -12.77 -2.76
N HIS A 13 1.88 -13.05 -3.94
CA HIS A 13 3.13 -12.42 -4.38
C HIS A 13 2.97 -10.91 -4.62
N CYS A 14 1.83 -10.49 -5.19
CA CYS A 14 1.52 -9.08 -5.41
C CYS A 14 1.37 -8.35 -4.07
N VAL A 15 0.74 -8.99 -3.09
CA VAL A 15 0.57 -8.46 -1.73
C VAL A 15 1.93 -8.15 -1.10
N ARG A 16 2.87 -9.09 -1.14
CA ARG A 16 4.21 -8.89 -0.57
C ARG A 16 4.99 -7.78 -1.26
N ALA A 17 4.86 -7.67 -2.59
CA ALA A 17 5.50 -6.59 -3.34
C ALA A 17 4.97 -5.22 -2.90
N VAL A 18 3.65 -5.07 -2.82
CA VAL A 18 2.98 -3.85 -2.34
C VAL A 18 3.35 -3.55 -0.89
N GLU A 19 3.29 -4.53 0.01
CA GLU A 19 3.65 -4.36 1.43
C GLU A 19 5.10 -3.88 1.59
N THR A 20 6.03 -4.44 0.82
CA THR A 20 7.44 -4.06 0.84
C THR A 20 7.64 -2.63 0.32
N ALA A 21 7.02 -2.28 -0.81
CA ALA A 21 7.11 -0.95 -1.40
C ALA A 21 6.54 0.12 -0.46
N VAL A 22 5.37 -0.15 0.14
CA VAL A 22 4.71 0.75 1.10
C VAL A 22 5.52 0.85 2.40
N GLY A 23 6.07 -0.25 2.90
CA GLY A 23 6.94 -0.25 4.08
C GLY A 23 8.22 0.56 3.87
N ALA A 24 8.80 0.52 2.66
CA ALA A 24 9.94 1.35 2.30
C ALA A 24 9.58 2.84 2.20
N ALA A 25 8.38 3.16 1.71
CA ALA A 25 7.88 4.54 1.62
C ALA A 25 7.53 5.15 2.99
N ALA A 26 7.17 4.31 3.96
CA ALA A 26 6.78 4.71 5.31
C ALA A 26 7.60 3.97 6.38
N PRO A 27 8.92 4.26 6.49
CA PRO A 27 9.79 3.59 7.44
C PRO A 27 9.33 3.89 8.88
N GLY A 28 9.04 2.82 9.64
CA GLY A 28 8.55 2.91 11.01
C GLY A 28 7.02 3.01 11.15
N ALA A 29 6.26 3.01 10.05
CA ALA A 29 4.82 2.81 10.08
C ALA A 29 4.48 1.30 10.02
N ARG A 30 3.38 0.90 10.64
CA ARG A 30 2.84 -0.46 10.48
C ARG A 30 2.04 -0.53 9.19
N VAL A 31 2.45 -1.37 8.27
CA VAL A 31 1.71 -1.65 7.03
C VAL A 31 0.90 -2.92 7.22
N GLN A 32 -0.36 -2.89 6.82
CA GLN A 32 -1.26 -4.04 6.76
C GLN A 32 -1.88 -4.07 5.38
N VAL A 33 -1.85 -5.22 4.72
CA VAL A 33 -2.45 -5.40 3.39
C VAL A 33 -3.56 -6.44 3.46
N ASP A 34 -4.77 -6.03 3.10
CA ASP A 34 -5.97 -6.85 3.02
C ASP A 34 -6.25 -7.20 1.55
N LEU A 35 -5.78 -8.36 1.09
CA LEU A 35 -6.04 -8.83 -0.28
C LEU A 35 -7.54 -9.03 -0.55
N SER A 36 -8.28 -9.59 0.42
CA SER A 36 -9.72 -9.82 0.31
C SER A 36 -10.53 -8.55 0.07
N LYS A 37 -10.02 -7.40 0.52
CA LYS A 37 -10.65 -6.09 0.32
C LYS A 37 -9.95 -5.23 -0.74
N GLY A 38 -8.75 -5.63 -1.16
CA GLY A 38 -7.87 -4.81 -1.99
C GLY A 38 -7.45 -3.52 -1.28
N GLU A 39 -7.16 -3.56 0.02
CA GLU A 39 -6.88 -2.37 0.84
C GLU A 39 -5.51 -2.48 1.51
N VAL A 40 -4.81 -1.36 1.61
CA VAL A 40 -3.57 -1.20 2.36
C VAL A 40 -3.81 -0.17 3.45
N THR A 41 -3.63 -0.58 4.69
CA THR A 41 -3.68 0.29 5.86
C THR A 41 -2.26 0.56 6.36
N VAL A 42 -1.92 1.83 6.51
CA VAL A 42 -0.64 2.30 7.06
C VAL A 42 -0.89 3.03 8.36
N ASP A 43 -0.43 2.47 9.47
CA ASP A 43 -0.54 3.05 10.80
C ASP A 43 0.80 3.67 11.23
N GLY A 44 0.88 4.99 11.13
CA GLY A 44 2.08 5.78 11.44
C GLY A 44 2.08 7.13 10.73
N LYS A 45 3.21 7.83 10.78
CA LYS A 45 3.47 9.00 9.91
C LYS A 45 3.86 8.49 8.53
N ALA A 46 2.92 8.50 7.60
CA ALA A 46 3.12 8.14 6.21
C ALA A 46 2.44 9.18 5.32
N ASP A 47 3.13 9.60 4.27
CA ASP A 47 2.55 10.51 3.28
C ASP A 47 1.70 9.72 2.28
N PRO A 48 0.39 9.99 2.14
CA PRO A 48 -0.49 9.30 1.20
C PRO A 48 0.06 9.29 -0.22
N ARG A 49 0.65 10.41 -0.64
CA ARG A 49 1.27 10.53 -1.96
C ARG A 49 2.48 9.62 -2.12
N LYS A 50 3.38 9.55 -1.13
CA LYS A 50 4.56 8.67 -1.21
C LYS A 50 4.18 7.20 -1.25
N VAL A 51 3.19 6.82 -0.44
CA VAL A 51 2.69 5.45 -0.42
C VAL A 51 2.05 5.10 -1.76
N GLN A 52 1.23 6.00 -2.31
CA GLN A 52 0.60 5.82 -3.62
C GLN A 52 1.65 5.71 -4.75
N ASP A 53 2.67 6.58 -4.75
CA ASP A 53 3.75 6.56 -5.73
C ASP A 53 4.53 5.23 -5.68
N ALA A 54 4.85 4.74 -4.47
CA ALA A 54 5.53 3.47 -4.30
C ALA A 54 4.73 2.27 -4.81
N ILE A 55 3.40 2.32 -4.72
CA ILE A 55 2.52 1.29 -5.26
C ILE A 55 2.47 1.36 -6.80
N ILE A 56 2.45 2.57 -7.36
CA ILE A 56 2.51 2.82 -8.81
C ILE A 56 3.84 2.37 -9.40
N ASP A 57 4.96 2.66 -8.73
CA ASP A 57 6.31 2.23 -9.11
C ASP A 57 6.44 0.70 -9.10
N ALA A 58 5.76 0.03 -8.15
CA ALA A 58 5.64 -1.42 -8.11
C ALA A 58 4.73 -2.00 -9.22
N GLY A 59 4.09 -1.15 -10.04
CA GLY A 59 3.24 -1.56 -11.16
C GLY A 59 1.77 -1.79 -10.81
N TYR A 60 1.30 -1.24 -9.68
CA TYR A 60 -0.08 -1.40 -9.22
C TYR A 60 -0.80 -0.05 -9.15
N GLU A 61 -2.11 -0.05 -9.34
CA GLU A 61 -2.91 1.16 -9.18
C GLU A 61 -3.33 1.32 -7.71
N ALA A 62 -2.96 2.45 -7.10
CA ALA A 62 -3.43 2.82 -5.77
C ALA A 62 -4.31 4.07 -5.84
N ALA A 63 -5.48 4.01 -5.19
CA ALA A 63 -6.36 5.15 -4.97
C ALA A 63 -6.39 5.46 -3.47
N GLY A 64 -5.89 6.64 -3.09
CA GLY A 64 -6.07 7.16 -1.73
C GLY A 64 -7.55 7.39 -1.46
N MET A 65 -8.09 6.74 -0.42
CA MET A 65 -9.41 7.07 0.10
C MET A 65 -9.20 8.11 1.21
N ALA A 66 -9.80 9.29 1.03
CA ALA A 66 -9.74 10.40 1.98
C ALA A 66 -10.45 10.05 3.30
#